data_AF-A0A925S888-F1
#
_entry.id   AF-A0A925S888-F1
#
_cell.length_a   1.000
_cell.length_b   1.000
_cell.length_c   1.000
_cell.angle_alpha   90.00
_cell.angle_beta   90.00
_cell.angle_gamma   90.00
#
_symmetry.space_group_name_H-M   'P 1'
#
loop_
_entity.id
_entity.type
_entity.pdbx_description
1 polymer ?
#
loop_
_entity_poly.entity_id
_entity_poly.type
_entity_poly.pdbx_seq_one_letter_code
_entity_poly.pdbx_strand_id
1 'polypeptide(L)'
;MSSKVEICPEVARLAQRKTRAIGSSLTNELARLVAEQAILELDPELNLLIEGASTLSEIDALIVAAGVNGISVNGREIDIRPINEDGMVAVPRVLVGTPYLSAGVLVVAMSTSVGGQVVGHVGAGSFLAQEDKSAQDDFVYVTVNLDPAFDLGKTLVAVANAPQIDFGQGLKTLPDELELARFLTDRQQIIAARQKQIVTAIVSKASVREALLRVADATPWTKMTRILADCAVWEARTVQFAKRLNDKFPSLKRERVIEEIRKAGEEYGGQPDAPEFRREIIKRITKLEVENRLKGSAPAKVQALIDAVIGGQNVKDVVNSMVSNKAAVAVASAIKDQRNALTGFCQASGEEIGMAFGKLALQPAYATHSFNPETGVAAINEALELLEVGHIAEIAEELDMELASS
;
A
#
# COMPACT_ATOMS: atom_id res chain seq x y z
N MET A 1 3.44 -19.82 24.32
CA MET A 1 3.17 -19.77 22.85
C MET A 1 2.96 -18.32 22.44
N SER A 2 3.58 -17.84 21.36
CA SER A 2 3.29 -16.50 20.81
C SER A 2 1.93 -16.50 20.12
N SER A 3 1.05 -15.57 20.45
CA SER A 3 -0.19 -15.32 19.70
C SER A 3 0.13 -14.82 18.29
N LYS A 4 -0.76 -15.13 17.33
CA LYS A 4 -0.76 -14.41 16.05
C LYS A 4 -1.21 -12.98 16.32
N VAL A 5 -0.47 -12.03 15.77
CA VAL A 5 -0.75 -10.61 15.89
C VAL A 5 -1.26 -10.09 14.55
N GLU A 6 -2.36 -9.36 14.60
CA GLU A 6 -2.85 -8.56 13.49
C GLU A 6 -2.55 -7.07 13.78
N ILE A 7 -1.91 -6.42 12.81
CA ILE A 7 -1.65 -4.99 12.82
C ILE A 7 -2.85 -4.31 12.18
N CYS A 8 -3.41 -3.28 12.83
CA CYS A 8 -4.51 -2.54 12.22
C CYS A 8 -4.05 -1.82 10.93
N PRO A 9 -4.94 -1.67 9.93
CA PRO A 9 -4.60 -1.06 8.65
C PRO A 9 -3.99 0.35 8.78
N GLU A 10 -4.39 1.13 9.78
CA GLU A 10 -3.87 2.47 10.05
C GLU A 10 -2.40 2.43 10.47
N VAL A 11 -2.03 1.51 11.35
CA VAL A 11 -0.63 1.32 11.79
C VAL A 11 0.21 0.80 10.63
N ALA A 12 -0.31 -0.12 9.81
CA ALA A 12 0.37 -0.56 8.60
C ALA A 12 0.58 0.59 7.60
N ARG A 13 -0.39 1.50 7.43
CA ARG A 13 -0.25 2.71 6.60
C ARG A 13 0.79 3.68 7.15
N LEU A 14 0.85 3.87 8.47
CA LEU A 14 1.90 4.68 9.11
C LEU A 14 3.28 4.06 8.92
N ALA A 15 3.42 2.74 9.09
CA ALA A 15 4.65 2.00 8.83
C ALA A 15 5.09 2.13 7.36
N GLN A 16 4.15 2.04 6.41
CA GLN A 16 4.42 2.29 4.99
C GLN A 16 4.89 3.72 4.75
N ARG A 17 4.25 4.72 5.36
CA ARG A 17 4.68 6.11 5.22
C ARG A 17 6.07 6.33 5.80
N LYS A 18 6.35 5.80 7.00
CA LYS A 18 7.66 5.86 7.67
C LYS A 18 8.74 5.19 6.82
N THR A 19 8.53 3.93 6.44
CA THR A 19 9.52 3.15 5.65
C THR A 19 9.72 3.71 4.24
N ARG A 20 8.69 4.28 3.61
CA ARG A 20 8.86 5.07 2.37
C ARG A 20 9.59 6.38 2.60
N ALA A 21 9.37 7.04 3.74
CA ALA A 21 10.06 8.26 4.15
C ALA A 21 11.48 8.04 4.72
N ILE A 22 11.91 6.79 4.94
CA ILE A 22 13.29 6.45 5.40
C ILE A 22 14.06 5.53 4.44
N GLY A 23 13.38 4.66 3.68
CA GLY A 23 13.94 3.90 2.55
C GLY A 23 14.33 2.51 3.00
N SER A 24 13.65 2.09 4.06
CA SER A 24 13.88 0.85 4.76
C SER A 24 12.86 -0.19 4.32
N SER A 25 13.14 -1.44 4.67
CA SER A 25 12.24 -2.55 4.39
C SER A 25 10.94 -2.41 5.19
N LEU A 26 9.82 -2.34 4.48
CA LEU A 26 8.49 -2.40 5.10
C LEU A 26 8.31 -3.69 5.89
N THR A 27 8.78 -4.82 5.37
CA THR A 27 8.67 -6.12 6.02
C THR A 27 9.41 -6.14 7.36
N ASN A 28 10.56 -5.46 7.46
CA ASN A 28 11.30 -5.34 8.72
C ASN A 28 10.53 -4.49 9.74
N GLU A 29 9.98 -3.35 9.32
CA GLU A 29 9.19 -2.49 10.21
C GLU A 29 7.90 -3.18 10.69
N LEU A 30 7.20 -3.89 9.79
CA LEU A 30 6.01 -4.66 10.18
C LEU A 30 6.37 -5.81 11.12
N ALA A 31 7.49 -6.50 10.90
CA ALA A 31 7.98 -7.53 11.82
C ALA A 31 8.29 -6.93 13.21
N ARG A 32 8.89 -5.74 13.26
CA ARG A 32 9.15 -5.00 14.51
C ARG A 32 7.85 -4.70 15.25
N LEU A 33 6.83 -4.18 14.55
CA LEU A 33 5.52 -3.88 15.13
C LEU A 33 4.77 -5.13 15.61
N VAL A 34 4.86 -6.24 14.86
CA VAL A 34 4.32 -7.55 15.29
C VAL A 34 4.99 -8.00 16.59
N ALA A 35 6.32 -7.92 16.67
CA ALA A 35 7.06 -8.32 17.86
C ALA A 35 6.75 -7.41 19.06
N GLU A 36 6.67 -6.09 18.84
CA GLU A 36 6.31 -5.12 19.88
C GLU A 36 4.92 -5.41 20.46
N GLN A 37 3.91 -5.56 19.59
CA GLN A 37 2.55 -5.90 20.02
C GLN A 37 2.48 -7.27 20.71
N ALA A 38 3.18 -8.28 20.18
CA ALA A 38 3.25 -9.60 20.80
C ALA A 38 3.82 -9.55 22.22
N ILE A 39 4.74 -8.61 22.49
CA ILE A 39 5.34 -8.43 23.82
C ILE A 39 4.42 -7.66 24.75
N LEU A 40 3.73 -6.65 24.25
CA LEU A 40 2.72 -5.90 25.02
C LEU A 40 1.55 -6.79 25.48
N GLU A 41 1.24 -7.84 24.72
CA GLU A 41 0.20 -8.82 25.06
C GLU A 41 0.65 -9.90 26.05
N LEU A 42 1.95 -9.96 26.39
CA LEU A 42 2.45 -10.94 27.37
C LEU A 42 1.97 -10.61 28.79
N ASP A 43 1.99 -11.63 29.63
CA ASP A 43 1.58 -11.53 31.03
C ASP A 43 2.34 -10.39 31.75
N PRO A 44 1.62 -9.39 32.31
CA PRO A 44 2.22 -8.29 33.06
C PRO A 44 3.12 -8.74 34.22
N GLU A 45 2.89 -9.93 34.79
CA GLU A 45 3.72 -10.48 35.87
C GLU A 45 5.16 -10.80 35.43
N LEU A 46 5.42 -10.90 34.11
CA LEU A 46 6.76 -11.09 33.57
C LEU A 46 7.68 -9.85 33.71
N ASN A 47 7.12 -8.70 34.13
CA ASN A 47 7.85 -7.44 34.33
C ASN A 47 8.72 -7.05 33.10
N LEU A 48 8.17 -7.23 31.90
CA LEU A 48 8.79 -6.80 30.65
C LEU A 48 8.33 -5.37 30.33
N LEU A 49 9.28 -4.45 30.22
CA LEU A 49 9.05 -3.06 29.84
C LEU A 49 9.64 -2.80 28.46
N ILE A 50 8.79 -2.40 27.51
CA ILE A 50 9.25 -1.91 26.21
C ILE A 50 9.59 -0.42 26.32
N GLU A 51 10.80 -0.07 25.91
CA GLU A 51 11.31 1.30 25.94
C GLU A 51 11.43 1.87 24.52
N GLY A 52 10.31 2.24 23.90
CA GLY A 52 10.29 2.69 22.50
C GLY A 52 11.24 3.85 22.19
N ALA A 53 11.39 4.81 23.11
CA ALA A 53 12.21 6.00 22.92
C ALA A 53 13.73 5.77 23.06
N SER A 54 14.17 4.63 23.59
CA SER A 54 15.60 4.34 23.81
C SER A 54 16.18 3.43 22.73
N THR A 55 15.36 2.89 21.83
CA THR A 55 15.80 1.97 20.78
C THR A 55 16.61 2.71 19.70
N LEU A 56 17.65 2.05 19.17
CA LEU A 56 18.42 2.62 18.05
C LEU A 56 17.61 2.67 16.75
N SER A 57 16.49 1.96 16.72
CA SER A 57 15.56 1.87 15.59
C SER A 57 14.61 3.07 15.50
N GLU A 58 14.68 4.01 16.44
CA GLU A 58 14.08 5.34 16.31
C GLU A 58 15.03 6.38 15.68
N ILE A 59 16.28 6.00 15.39
CA ILE A 59 17.24 6.86 14.68
C ILE A 59 17.19 6.51 13.19
N ASP A 60 16.36 7.23 12.43
CA ASP A 60 16.15 7.03 10.98
C ASP A 60 17.46 6.86 10.18
N ALA A 61 18.46 7.67 10.49
CA ALA A 61 19.76 7.62 9.83
C ALA A 61 20.49 6.28 10.05
N LEU A 62 20.32 5.65 11.22
CA LEU A 62 20.88 4.32 11.50
C LEU A 62 20.11 3.21 10.82
N ILE A 63 18.79 3.33 10.68
CA ILE A 63 17.98 2.36 9.94
C ILE A 63 18.50 2.28 8.50
N VAL A 64 18.79 3.43 7.88
CA VAL A 64 19.31 3.48 6.51
C VAL A 64 20.75 3.00 6.43
N ALA A 65 21.63 3.54 7.28
CA ALA A 65 23.06 3.27 7.18
C ALA A 65 23.44 1.85 7.60
N ALA A 66 22.84 1.34 8.67
CA ALA A 66 23.22 0.08 9.29
C ALA A 66 22.12 -1.00 9.26
N GLY A 67 20.89 -0.64 8.85
CA GLY A 67 19.78 -1.59 8.79
C GLY A 67 19.28 -2.05 10.15
N VAL A 68 19.46 -1.25 11.22
CA VAL A 68 18.96 -1.55 12.56
C VAL A 68 17.43 -1.72 12.53
N ASN A 69 16.92 -2.72 13.24
CA ASN A 69 15.50 -3.01 13.30
C ASN A 69 15.18 -3.83 14.57
N GLY A 70 15.12 -3.16 15.71
CA GLY A 70 15.04 -3.75 17.03
C GLY A 70 14.11 -3.01 17.98
N ILE A 71 13.89 -3.62 19.13
CA ILE A 71 13.12 -3.09 20.26
C ILE A 71 13.96 -3.17 21.53
N SER A 72 13.82 -2.20 22.44
CA SER A 72 14.47 -2.23 23.75
C SER A 72 13.49 -2.83 24.77
N VAL A 73 13.89 -3.92 25.41
CA VAL A 73 13.13 -4.58 26.48
C VAL A 73 14.00 -4.62 27.73
N ASN A 74 13.55 -3.96 28.82
CA ASN A 74 14.30 -3.82 30.07
C ASN A 74 15.76 -3.35 29.85
N GLY A 75 15.94 -2.32 29.01
CA GLY A 75 17.26 -1.78 28.66
C GLY A 75 18.11 -2.64 27.72
N ARG A 76 17.55 -3.70 27.12
CA ARG A 76 18.24 -4.54 26.13
C ARG A 76 17.65 -4.37 24.74
N GLU A 77 18.50 -3.97 23.82
CA GLU A 77 18.16 -3.99 22.40
C GLU A 77 18.09 -5.43 21.89
N ILE A 78 16.96 -5.81 21.32
CA ILE A 78 16.71 -7.10 20.67
C ILE A 78 16.38 -6.81 19.20
N ASP A 79 17.19 -7.31 18.27
CA ASP A 79 16.94 -7.16 16.83
C ASP A 79 15.76 -8.05 16.42
N ILE A 80 14.95 -7.57 15.49
CA ILE A 80 13.75 -8.24 14.99
C ILE A 80 13.93 -8.43 13.49
N ARG A 81 13.73 -9.65 12.99
CA ARG A 81 13.80 -9.92 11.54
C ARG A 81 12.68 -10.83 11.07
N PRO A 82 12.14 -10.59 9.87
CA PRO A 82 11.26 -11.54 9.23
C PRO A 82 12.06 -12.77 8.77
N ILE A 83 11.46 -13.95 8.87
CA ILE A 83 11.93 -15.15 8.17
C ILE A 83 11.44 -15.12 6.73
N ASN A 84 12.30 -15.46 5.77
CA ASN A 84 11.93 -15.55 4.36
C ASN A 84 11.30 -16.93 4.04
N GLU A 85 10.84 -17.09 2.79
CA GLU A 85 10.23 -18.33 2.30
C GLU A 85 11.17 -19.55 2.35
N ASP A 86 12.49 -19.32 2.26
CA ASP A 86 13.52 -20.34 2.37
C ASP A 86 13.86 -20.72 3.83
N GLY A 87 13.16 -20.16 4.81
CA GLY A 87 13.41 -20.42 6.23
C GLY A 87 14.69 -19.76 6.76
N MET A 88 15.15 -18.69 6.11
CA MET A 88 16.35 -17.94 6.48
C MET A 88 16.04 -16.56 7.04
N VAL A 89 16.90 -16.10 7.94
CA VAL A 89 16.90 -14.75 8.49
C VAL A 89 18.17 -14.04 8.06
N ALA A 90 18.02 -12.80 7.56
CA ALA A 90 19.12 -11.99 7.07
C ALA A 90 19.38 -10.81 8.02
N VAL A 91 20.63 -10.61 8.42
CA VAL A 91 21.09 -9.47 9.22
C VAL A 91 22.21 -8.74 8.50
N PRO A 92 22.21 -7.39 8.45
CA PRO A 92 23.33 -6.62 7.90
C PRO A 92 24.65 -7.00 8.59
N ARG A 93 25.69 -7.33 7.81
CA ARG A 93 26.98 -7.77 8.36
C ARG A 93 27.59 -6.77 9.34
N VAL A 94 27.34 -5.47 9.11
CA VAL A 94 27.82 -4.38 9.96
C VAL A 94 27.34 -4.49 11.42
N LEU A 95 26.25 -5.21 11.68
CA LEU A 95 25.69 -5.44 13.02
C LEU A 95 26.25 -6.71 13.67
N VAL A 96 26.76 -7.67 12.88
CA VAL A 96 27.23 -8.97 13.37
C VAL A 96 28.51 -8.79 14.20
N GLY A 97 28.51 -9.35 15.41
CA GLY A 97 29.63 -9.21 16.35
C GLY A 97 29.72 -7.86 17.05
N THR A 98 28.67 -7.05 16.98
CA THR A 98 28.55 -5.78 17.72
C THR A 98 27.62 -5.94 18.94
N PRO A 99 27.65 -5.01 19.91
CA PRO A 99 26.72 -5.01 21.05
C PRO A 99 25.25 -5.01 20.65
N TYR A 100 24.93 -4.42 19.50
CA TYR A 100 23.57 -4.32 18.99
C TYR A 100 22.90 -5.69 18.86
N LEU A 101 23.63 -6.67 18.33
CA LEU A 101 23.13 -8.02 18.09
C LEU A 101 23.37 -8.96 19.29
N SER A 102 23.86 -8.47 20.42
CA SER A 102 24.31 -9.31 21.54
C SER A 102 23.18 -10.12 22.18
N ALA A 103 21.96 -9.56 22.21
CA ALA A 103 20.76 -10.25 22.66
C ALA A 103 20.19 -11.25 21.62
N GLY A 104 20.78 -11.31 20.43
CA GLY A 104 20.28 -12.10 19.31
C GLY A 104 19.14 -11.44 18.55
N VAL A 105 18.42 -12.25 17.78
CA VAL A 105 17.36 -11.83 16.86
C VAL A 105 16.07 -12.58 17.18
N LEU A 106 14.97 -11.87 17.38
CA LEU A 106 13.64 -12.48 17.35
C LEU A 106 13.17 -12.61 15.90
N VAL A 107 12.67 -13.80 15.58
CA VAL A 107 12.28 -14.19 14.24
C VAL A 107 10.77 -14.11 14.11
N VAL A 108 10.30 -13.38 13.09
CA VAL A 108 8.88 -13.17 12.84
C VAL A 108 8.48 -13.85 11.53
N ALA A 109 7.49 -14.73 11.59
CA ALA A 109 6.83 -15.23 10.39
C ALA A 109 5.71 -14.28 10.00
N MET A 110 5.84 -13.67 8.83
CA MET A 110 4.81 -12.80 8.26
C MET A 110 3.78 -13.68 7.55
N SER A 111 2.49 -13.58 7.92
CA SER A 111 1.41 -14.32 7.28
C SER A 111 0.71 -13.53 6.18
N THR A 112 0.71 -12.19 6.29
CA THR A 112 0.14 -11.24 5.32
C THR A 112 0.89 -9.89 5.42
N SER A 113 0.47 -8.88 4.65
CA SER A 113 0.96 -7.49 4.78
C SER A 113 0.53 -6.78 6.07
N VAL A 114 -0.31 -7.41 6.89
CA VAL A 114 -0.89 -6.83 8.11
C VAL A 114 -0.91 -7.80 9.29
N GLY A 115 -0.19 -8.92 9.23
CA GLY A 115 -0.19 -9.89 10.32
C GLY A 115 1.01 -10.81 10.32
N GLY A 116 1.39 -11.27 11.51
CA GLY A 116 2.53 -12.16 11.72
C GLY A 116 2.56 -12.77 13.11
N GLN A 117 3.60 -13.54 13.37
CA GLN A 117 3.81 -14.23 14.64
C GLN A 117 5.29 -14.30 14.95
N VAL A 118 5.67 -14.14 16.23
CA VAL A 118 7.06 -14.39 16.65
C VAL A 118 7.24 -15.90 16.79
N VAL A 119 8.08 -16.47 15.93
CA VAL A 119 8.22 -17.93 15.74
C VAL A 119 9.54 -18.50 16.26
N GLY A 120 10.48 -17.65 16.67
CA GLY A 120 11.76 -18.12 17.18
C GLY A 120 12.68 -17.02 17.67
N HIS A 121 13.83 -17.46 18.18
CA HIS A 121 14.96 -16.63 18.57
C HIS A 121 16.25 -17.26 18.06
N VAL A 122 17.13 -16.43 17.48
CA VAL A 122 18.44 -16.84 16.99
C VAL A 122 19.50 -16.07 17.77
N GLY A 123 20.34 -16.80 18.49
CA GLY A 123 21.44 -16.20 19.25
C GLY A 123 22.52 -15.56 18.37
N ALA A 124 23.21 -14.56 18.90
CA ALA A 124 24.29 -13.84 18.21
C ALA A 124 25.39 -14.75 17.64
N GLY A 125 25.69 -15.85 18.34
CA GLY A 125 26.71 -16.83 17.94
C GLY A 125 26.41 -17.50 16.59
N SER A 126 25.14 -17.69 16.24
CA SER A 126 24.75 -18.28 14.95
C SER A 126 25.13 -17.39 13.77
N PHE A 127 24.97 -16.07 13.92
CA PHE A 127 25.38 -15.11 12.89
C PHE A 127 26.90 -15.00 12.79
N LEU A 128 27.60 -14.99 13.93
CA LEU A 128 29.07 -15.01 13.95
C LEU A 128 29.64 -16.24 13.23
N ALA A 129 29.06 -17.41 13.43
CA ALA A 129 29.50 -18.65 12.77
C ALA A 129 29.24 -18.70 11.26
N GLN A 130 28.31 -17.88 10.74
CA GLN A 130 27.96 -17.81 9.32
C GLN A 130 28.62 -16.63 8.59
N GLU A 131 29.20 -15.68 9.34
CA GLU A 131 29.87 -14.51 8.77
C GLU A 131 31.00 -14.91 7.82
N ASP A 132 31.87 -15.84 8.24
CA ASP A 132 33.03 -16.28 7.45
C ASP A 132 32.64 -17.00 6.14
N LYS A 133 31.46 -17.62 6.12
CA LYS A 133 30.95 -18.35 4.94
C LYS A 133 30.29 -17.43 3.91
N SER A 134 29.97 -16.21 4.31
CA SER A 134 29.21 -15.26 3.49
C SER A 134 30.09 -14.12 2.96
N ALA A 135 31.43 -14.25 2.98
CA ALA A 135 32.42 -13.17 2.93
C ALA A 135 32.27 -12.03 1.89
N GLN A 136 31.50 -12.20 0.81
CA GLN A 136 31.23 -11.13 -0.17
C GLN A 136 29.87 -10.42 -0.03
N ASP A 137 28.97 -10.93 0.81
CA ASP A 137 27.60 -10.43 0.90
C ASP A 137 27.40 -9.36 2.00
N ASP A 138 26.62 -8.31 1.73
CA ASP A 138 26.36 -7.24 2.71
C ASP A 138 25.52 -7.72 3.91
N PHE A 139 24.92 -8.90 3.77
CA PHE A 139 24.09 -9.57 4.77
C PHE A 139 24.69 -10.93 5.17
N VAL A 140 24.38 -11.34 6.40
CA VAL A 140 24.66 -12.69 6.90
C VAL A 140 23.33 -13.42 7.05
N TYR A 141 23.23 -14.58 6.43
CA TYR A 141 22.03 -15.41 6.40
C TYR A 141 22.17 -16.59 7.35
N VAL A 142 21.15 -16.82 8.17
CA VAL A 142 21.09 -17.96 9.09
C VAL A 142 19.78 -18.71 8.83
N THR A 143 19.88 -20.02 8.55
CA THR A 143 18.72 -20.91 8.48
C THR A 143 18.13 -21.11 9.88
N VAL A 144 16.82 -20.95 9.99
CA VAL A 144 16.08 -21.06 11.26
C VAL A 144 15.23 -22.31 11.23
N ASN A 145 15.47 -23.21 12.17
CA ASN A 145 14.59 -24.34 12.42
C ASN A 145 13.50 -23.88 13.38
N LEU A 146 12.27 -23.82 12.89
CA LEU A 146 11.11 -23.41 13.69
C LEU A 146 10.78 -24.50 14.71
N ASP A 147 10.77 -24.13 15.99
CA ASP A 147 10.36 -25.00 17.09
C ASP A 147 8.86 -24.79 17.40
N PRO A 148 7.99 -25.79 17.20
CA PRO A 148 6.57 -25.69 17.55
C PRO A 148 6.31 -25.39 19.04
N ALA A 149 7.28 -25.68 19.92
CA ALA A 149 7.19 -25.42 21.35
C ALA A 149 7.75 -24.05 21.76
N PHE A 150 8.08 -23.17 20.80
CA PHE A 150 8.63 -21.85 21.08
C PHE A 150 7.73 -21.02 22.01
N ASP A 151 8.35 -20.45 23.04
CA ASP A 151 7.68 -19.60 24.02
C ASP A 151 8.36 -18.24 24.12
N LEU A 152 7.67 -17.21 23.61
CA LEU A 152 8.16 -15.84 23.59
C LEU A 152 8.44 -15.29 24.99
N GLY A 153 7.52 -15.48 25.93
CA GLY A 153 7.65 -14.95 27.29
C GLY A 153 8.85 -15.53 28.02
N LYS A 154 9.03 -16.86 27.99
CA LYS A 154 10.20 -17.52 28.57
C LYS A 154 11.50 -17.06 27.90
N THR A 155 11.49 -16.91 26.58
CA THR A 155 12.65 -16.45 25.83
C THR A 155 13.05 -15.03 26.22
N LEU A 156 12.09 -14.11 26.32
CA LEU A 156 12.36 -12.71 26.70
C LEU A 156 12.86 -12.60 28.14
N VAL A 157 12.28 -13.35 29.08
CA VAL A 157 12.78 -13.40 30.47
C VAL A 157 14.22 -13.90 30.50
N ALA A 158 14.55 -14.93 29.70
CA ALA A 158 15.93 -15.42 29.61
C ALA A 158 16.88 -14.37 29.01
N VAL A 159 16.46 -13.70 27.92
CA VAL A 159 17.26 -12.66 27.25
C VAL A 159 17.46 -11.44 28.16
N ALA A 160 16.41 -10.99 28.87
CA ALA A 160 16.46 -9.85 29.80
C ALA A 160 17.38 -10.11 31.00
N ASN A 161 17.49 -11.36 31.45
CA ASN A 161 18.30 -11.75 32.61
C ASN A 161 19.71 -12.26 32.26
N ALA A 162 20.04 -12.46 30.98
CA ALA A 162 21.36 -12.95 30.58
C ALA A 162 22.48 -11.97 30.98
N PRO A 163 23.75 -12.35 31.19
CA PRO A 163 24.81 -11.38 31.49
C PRO A 163 24.98 -10.35 30.35
N GLN A 164 25.06 -9.06 30.69
CA GLN A 164 25.30 -8.01 29.70
C GLN A 164 26.81 -7.94 29.41
N ILE A 165 27.18 -8.05 28.13
CA ILE A 165 28.59 -7.96 27.71
C ILE A 165 28.87 -6.50 27.35
N ASP A 166 29.79 -5.86 28.07
CA ASP A 166 30.28 -4.52 27.74
C ASP A 166 31.40 -4.60 26.71
N PHE A 167 31.08 -4.37 25.43
CA PHE A 167 32.08 -4.31 24.37
C PHE A 167 32.72 -2.91 24.25
N GLY A 168 32.26 -1.92 25.02
CA GLY A 168 32.71 -0.53 24.94
C GLY A 168 34.10 -0.28 25.51
N GLN A 169 34.62 -1.18 26.36
CA GLN A 169 35.94 -1.05 26.97
C GLN A 169 37.10 -1.29 26.00
N GLY A 170 36.85 -2.01 24.90
CA GLY A 170 37.86 -2.31 23.87
C GLY A 170 38.03 -1.23 22.79
N LEU A 171 37.21 -0.18 22.79
CA LEU A 171 37.25 0.89 21.79
C LEU A 171 38.46 1.81 22.03
N LYS A 172 39.53 1.62 21.26
CA LYS A 172 40.74 2.47 21.32
C LYS A 172 40.53 3.86 20.71
N THR A 173 39.64 3.98 19.72
CA THR A 173 39.44 5.21 18.95
C THR A 173 37.96 5.41 18.65
N LEU A 174 37.38 6.47 19.21
CA LEU A 174 36.01 6.89 18.93
C LEU A 174 35.94 7.52 17.53
N PRO A 175 34.83 7.33 16.78
CA PRO A 175 34.64 7.99 15.50
C PRO A 175 34.39 9.50 15.69
N ASP A 176 34.95 10.30 14.79
CA ASP A 176 34.70 11.74 14.71
C ASP A 176 33.45 12.05 13.86
N GLU A 177 33.01 13.30 13.84
CA GLU A 177 31.81 13.72 13.12
C GLU A 177 31.92 13.49 11.60
N LEU A 178 33.13 13.56 11.03
CA LEU A 178 33.37 13.36 9.60
C LEU A 178 33.28 11.87 9.22
N GLU A 179 33.79 11.00 10.08
CA GLU A 179 33.66 9.56 9.94
C GLU A 179 32.21 9.09 10.14
N LEU A 180 31.48 9.68 11.09
CA LEU A 180 30.04 9.45 11.26
C LEU A 180 29.27 9.91 10.01
N ALA A 181 29.60 11.05 9.43
CA ALA A 181 28.97 11.54 8.20
C ALA A 181 29.21 10.59 7.02
N ARG A 182 30.46 10.11 6.86
CA ARG A 182 30.80 9.09 5.85
C ARG A 182 30.06 7.78 6.09
N PHE A 183 29.95 7.34 7.34
CA PHE A 183 29.20 6.14 7.68
C PHE A 183 27.72 6.24 7.30
N LEU A 184 27.09 7.41 7.48
CA LEU A 184 25.69 7.65 7.12
C LEU A 184 25.45 7.76 5.61
N THR A 185 26.44 8.22 4.84
CA THR A 185 26.27 8.57 3.42
C THR A 185 26.90 7.57 2.46
N ASP A 186 28.03 6.99 2.82
CA ASP A 186 28.79 6.05 1.99
C ASP A 186 29.57 5.06 2.86
N ARG A 187 28.85 4.20 3.57
CA ARG A 187 29.50 3.19 4.43
C ARG A 187 30.38 2.23 3.64
N GLN A 188 30.12 2.02 2.34
CA GLN A 188 30.85 1.06 1.52
C GLN A 188 32.33 1.45 1.34
N GLN A 189 32.66 2.74 1.45
CA GLN A 189 34.04 3.22 1.50
C GLN A 189 34.76 2.93 2.82
N ILE A 190 34.03 2.53 3.87
CA ILE A 190 34.58 2.19 5.18
C ILE A 190 34.74 0.67 5.28
N ILE A 191 35.92 0.19 5.68
CA ILE A 191 36.14 -1.24 5.88
C ILE A 191 35.20 -1.82 6.94
N ALA A 192 34.70 -3.05 6.75
CA ALA A 192 33.71 -3.67 7.64
C ALA A 192 34.13 -3.67 9.12
N ALA A 193 35.40 -3.93 9.42
CA ALA A 193 35.93 -3.88 10.79
C ALA A 193 35.75 -2.50 11.44
N ARG A 194 35.94 -1.41 10.69
CA ARG A 194 35.73 -0.05 11.18
C ARG A 194 34.26 0.30 11.28
N GLN A 195 33.43 -0.13 10.32
CA GLN A 195 31.98 0.00 10.43
C GLN A 195 31.44 -0.62 11.74
N LYS A 196 31.90 -1.83 12.09
CA LYS A 196 31.55 -2.50 13.36
C LYS A 196 32.02 -1.73 14.60
N GLN A 197 33.20 -1.11 14.55
CA GLN A 197 33.68 -0.24 15.64
C GLN A 197 32.80 1.00 15.80
N ILE A 198 32.36 1.60 14.69
CA ILE A 198 31.44 2.75 14.69
C ILE A 198 30.10 2.35 15.33
N VAL A 199 29.49 1.24 14.91
CA VAL A 199 28.24 0.73 15.53
C VAL A 199 28.45 0.42 17.01
N THR A 200 29.57 -0.22 17.37
CA THR A 200 29.90 -0.50 18.78
C THR A 200 30.01 0.78 19.59
N ALA A 201 30.61 1.84 19.05
CA ALA A 201 30.70 3.14 19.70
C ALA A 201 29.33 3.82 19.87
N ILE A 202 28.47 3.75 18.86
CA ILE A 202 27.11 4.28 18.88
C ILE A 202 26.25 3.57 19.94
N VAL A 203 26.34 2.24 20.03
CA VAL A 203 25.57 1.48 21.04
C VAL A 203 26.10 1.76 22.45
N SER A 204 27.42 1.84 22.62
CA SER A 204 28.06 1.84 23.94
C SER A 204 28.28 3.23 24.55
N LYS A 205 28.26 4.32 23.75
CA LYS A 205 28.61 5.68 24.22
C LYS A 205 27.53 6.69 23.81
N ALA A 206 26.87 7.28 24.82
CA ALA A 206 25.83 8.29 24.59
C ALA A 206 26.35 9.52 23.81
N SER A 207 27.58 9.97 24.10
CA SER A 207 28.21 11.10 23.41
C SER A 207 28.38 10.87 21.89
N VAL A 208 28.62 9.62 21.48
CA VAL A 208 28.72 9.26 20.06
C VAL A 208 27.34 9.25 19.40
N ARG A 209 26.29 8.81 20.12
CA ARG A 209 24.91 8.92 19.62
C ARG A 209 24.48 10.37 19.43
N GLU A 210 24.78 11.24 20.39
CA GLU A 210 24.48 12.67 20.29
C GLU A 210 25.23 13.33 19.12
N ALA A 211 26.49 12.95 18.89
CA ALA A 211 27.25 13.41 17.72
C ALA A 211 26.63 12.91 16.40
N LEU A 212 26.23 11.63 16.35
CA LEU A 212 25.57 11.05 15.17
C LEU A 212 24.26 11.77 14.84
N LEU A 213 23.42 12.07 15.85
CA LEU A 213 22.17 12.80 15.66
C LEU A 213 22.42 14.20 15.10
N ARG A 214 23.41 14.93 15.65
CA ARG A 214 23.81 16.25 15.13
C ARG A 214 24.25 16.19 13.66
N VAL A 215 25.03 15.17 13.29
CA VAL A 215 25.48 14.95 11.92
C VAL A 215 24.31 14.60 11.00
N ALA A 216 23.40 13.73 11.44
CA ALA A 216 22.21 13.35 10.69
C ALA A 216 21.30 14.56 10.41
N ASP A 217 21.09 15.42 11.41
CA ASP A 217 20.29 16.64 11.28
C ASP A 217 20.94 17.68 10.35
N ALA A 218 22.26 17.76 10.37
CA ALA A 218 23.03 18.68 9.53
C ALA A 218 23.12 18.25 8.06
N THR A 219 22.64 17.06 7.68
CA THR A 219 22.77 16.51 6.32
C THR A 219 21.44 16.58 5.55
N PRO A 220 21.13 17.66 4.80
CA PRO A 220 19.82 17.90 4.18
C PRO A 220 19.46 17.00 2.97
N TRP A 221 20.41 16.21 2.46
CA TRP A 221 20.31 15.54 1.15
C TRP A 221 19.50 14.23 1.15
N THR A 222 19.25 13.63 2.32
CA THR A 222 18.47 12.39 2.47
C THR A 222 16.96 12.62 2.38
N LYS A 223 16.48 13.85 2.62
CA LYS A 223 15.05 14.21 2.51
C LYS A 223 14.68 14.67 1.10
N MET A 224 15.47 15.54 0.46
CA MET A 224 15.11 16.12 -0.84
C MET A 224 15.23 15.12 -2.01
N THR A 225 16.38 14.46 -2.17
CA THR A 225 16.58 13.45 -3.23
C THR A 225 15.54 12.33 -3.17
N ARG A 226 15.10 12.05 -1.95
CA ARG A 226 14.10 11.05 -1.63
C ARG A 226 12.67 11.50 -1.94
N ILE A 227 12.28 12.70 -1.52
CA ILE A 227 10.99 13.29 -1.91
C ILE A 227 10.91 13.34 -3.44
N LEU A 228 12.02 13.70 -4.11
CA LEU A 228 12.09 13.72 -5.58
C LEU A 228 11.96 12.31 -6.18
N ALA A 229 12.57 11.29 -5.59
CA ALA A 229 12.42 9.89 -6.03
C ALA A 229 10.98 9.38 -5.84
N ASP A 230 10.35 9.66 -4.71
CA ASP A 230 8.97 9.27 -4.41
C ASP A 230 7.98 10.00 -5.33
N CYS A 231 8.19 11.31 -5.57
CA CYS A 231 7.42 12.08 -6.55
C CYS A 231 7.59 11.51 -7.97
N ALA A 232 8.80 11.09 -8.35
CA ALA A 232 9.05 10.49 -9.67
C ALA A 232 8.34 9.15 -9.86
N VAL A 233 8.33 8.27 -8.84
CA VAL A 233 7.61 7.00 -8.88
C VAL A 233 6.10 7.21 -8.92
N TRP A 234 5.58 8.15 -8.11
CA TRP A 234 4.16 8.49 -8.12
C TRP A 234 3.72 9.07 -9.46
N GLU A 235 4.53 9.96 -10.04
CA GLU A 235 4.26 10.55 -11.35
C GLU A 235 4.28 9.47 -12.45
N ALA A 236 5.25 8.56 -12.43
CA ALA A 236 5.32 7.45 -13.38
C ALA A 236 4.09 6.54 -13.31
N ARG A 237 3.66 6.18 -12.10
CA ARG A 237 2.43 5.37 -11.87
C ARG A 237 1.18 6.10 -12.31
N THR A 238 1.05 7.39 -11.96
CA THR A 238 -0.06 8.24 -12.38
C THR A 238 -0.16 8.30 -13.90
N VAL A 239 0.97 8.48 -14.58
CA VAL A 239 1.07 8.52 -16.05
C VAL A 239 0.65 7.19 -16.69
N GLN A 240 1.12 6.06 -16.14
CA GLN A 240 0.79 4.73 -16.65
C GLN A 240 -0.70 4.40 -16.43
N PHE A 241 -1.23 4.72 -15.26
CA PHE A 241 -2.62 4.48 -14.89
C PHE A 241 -3.56 5.38 -15.70
N ALA A 242 -3.21 6.66 -15.88
CA ALA A 242 -3.95 7.58 -16.74
C ALA A 242 -3.97 7.11 -18.21
N LYS A 243 -2.91 6.46 -18.71
CA LYS A 243 -2.91 5.90 -20.06
C LYS A 243 -3.98 4.82 -20.21
N ARG A 244 -4.03 3.86 -19.28
CA ARG A 244 -5.04 2.77 -19.29
C ARG A 244 -6.46 3.33 -19.22
N LEU A 245 -6.69 4.36 -18.41
CA LEU A 245 -8.00 5.02 -18.30
C LEU A 245 -8.38 5.79 -19.57
N ASN A 246 -7.46 6.56 -20.18
CA ASN A 246 -7.77 7.29 -21.42
C ASN A 246 -8.05 6.36 -22.61
N ASP A 247 -7.40 5.20 -22.68
CA ASP A 247 -7.65 4.22 -23.75
C ASP A 247 -9.10 3.72 -23.72
N LYS A 248 -9.72 3.65 -22.53
CA LYS A 248 -11.13 3.23 -22.34
C LYS A 248 -12.11 4.43 -22.35
N PHE A 249 -11.66 5.61 -21.95
CA PHE A 249 -12.47 6.84 -21.89
C PHE A 249 -11.87 7.96 -22.75
N PRO A 250 -11.94 7.86 -24.10
CA PRO A 250 -11.26 8.77 -25.01
C PRO A 250 -11.85 10.19 -25.05
N SER A 251 -13.04 10.40 -24.47
CA SER A 251 -13.68 11.72 -24.44
C SER A 251 -13.09 12.63 -23.35
N LEU A 252 -12.42 12.06 -22.35
CA LEU A 252 -11.74 12.80 -21.30
C LEU A 252 -10.35 13.26 -21.74
N LYS A 253 -10.03 14.51 -21.40
CA LYS A 253 -8.66 15.02 -21.56
C LYS A 253 -7.74 14.33 -20.56
N ARG A 254 -6.56 13.91 -21.03
CA ARG A 254 -5.55 13.25 -20.20
C ARG A 254 -5.16 14.05 -18.97
N GLU A 255 -5.08 15.38 -19.07
CA GLU A 255 -4.75 16.23 -17.93
C GLU A 255 -5.80 16.12 -16.83
N ARG A 256 -7.07 15.99 -17.20
CA ARG A 256 -8.18 15.88 -16.24
C ARG A 256 -8.20 14.53 -15.54
N VAL A 257 -7.89 13.46 -16.26
CA VAL A 257 -7.74 12.11 -15.68
C VAL A 257 -6.60 12.09 -14.66
N ILE A 258 -5.45 12.71 -14.98
CA ILE A 258 -4.31 12.82 -14.07
C ILE A 258 -4.67 13.61 -12.81
N GLU A 259 -5.42 14.71 -12.94
CA GLU A 259 -5.87 15.52 -11.80
C GLU A 259 -6.71 14.71 -10.81
N GLU A 260 -7.65 13.90 -11.31
CA GLU A 260 -8.49 13.07 -10.45
C GLU A 260 -7.72 11.90 -9.82
N ILE A 261 -6.76 11.30 -10.53
CA ILE A 261 -5.86 10.28 -9.96
C ILE A 261 -5.06 10.87 -8.80
N ARG A 262 -4.60 12.12 -8.93
CA ARG A 262 -3.87 12.81 -7.85
C ARG A 262 -4.76 13.07 -6.63
N LYS A 263 -5.98 13.57 -6.83
CA LYS A 263 -6.95 13.77 -5.72
C LYS A 263 -7.30 12.46 -5.02
N ALA A 264 -7.57 11.40 -5.79
CA ALA A 264 -7.80 10.08 -5.22
C ALA A 264 -6.55 9.56 -4.47
N GLY A 265 -5.35 9.88 -4.94
CA GLY A 265 -4.09 9.52 -4.28
C GLY A 265 -3.86 10.25 -2.96
N GLU A 266 -4.35 11.48 -2.84
CA GLU A 266 -4.33 12.25 -1.60
C GLU A 266 -5.32 11.69 -0.57
N GLU A 267 -6.51 11.25 -1.02
CA GLU A 267 -7.58 10.77 -0.14
C GLU A 267 -7.45 9.29 0.25
N TYR A 268 -7.03 8.42 -0.67
CA TYR A 268 -7.01 6.96 -0.52
C TYR A 268 -5.58 6.37 -0.57
N GLY A 269 -4.57 7.20 -0.80
CA GLY A 269 -3.16 6.80 -0.88
C GLY A 269 -2.68 6.48 -2.30
N GLY A 270 -1.36 6.63 -2.54
CA GLY A 270 -0.74 6.51 -3.87
C GLY A 270 -0.50 5.08 -4.38
N GLN A 271 -1.39 4.13 -4.08
CA GLN A 271 -1.33 2.76 -4.61
C GLN A 271 -2.50 2.51 -5.59
N PRO A 272 -2.27 2.60 -6.90
CA PRO A 272 -3.29 2.36 -7.91
C PRO A 272 -3.87 0.94 -7.88
N ASP A 273 -3.17 -0.02 -7.25
CA ASP A 273 -3.58 -1.42 -7.17
C ASP A 273 -4.43 -1.73 -5.91
N ALA A 274 -4.67 -0.74 -5.05
CA ALA A 274 -5.56 -0.91 -3.91
C ALA A 274 -7.03 -0.96 -4.40
N PRO A 275 -7.86 -1.94 -3.98
CA PRO A 275 -9.24 -2.06 -4.43
C PRO A 275 -10.09 -0.81 -4.17
N GLU A 276 -9.86 -0.15 -3.04
CA GLU A 276 -10.56 1.07 -2.62
C GLU A 276 -10.22 2.25 -3.55
N PHE A 277 -8.93 2.42 -3.86
CA PHE A 277 -8.45 3.43 -4.79
C PHE A 277 -9.01 3.20 -6.20
N ARG A 278 -8.93 1.97 -6.72
CA ARG A 278 -9.43 1.60 -8.05
C ARG A 278 -10.92 1.86 -8.20
N ARG A 279 -11.73 1.39 -7.25
CA ARG A 279 -13.18 1.59 -7.31
C ARG A 279 -13.54 3.07 -7.29
N GLU A 280 -12.88 3.85 -6.44
CA GLU A 280 -13.18 5.28 -6.34
C GLU A 280 -12.76 6.06 -7.59
N ILE A 281 -11.56 5.81 -8.11
CA ILE A 281 -11.11 6.51 -9.33
C ILE A 281 -11.96 6.12 -10.54
N ILE A 282 -12.33 4.84 -10.67
CA ILE A 282 -13.22 4.37 -11.73
C ILE A 282 -14.58 5.07 -11.62
N LYS A 283 -15.16 5.19 -10.42
CA LYS A 283 -16.40 5.95 -10.19
C LYS A 283 -16.27 7.43 -10.61
N ARG A 284 -15.21 8.11 -10.18
CA ARG A 284 -14.95 9.54 -10.51
C ARG A 284 -14.80 9.75 -12.00
N ILE A 285 -14.02 8.92 -12.67
CA ILE A 285 -13.79 8.99 -14.12
C ILE A 285 -15.06 8.67 -14.91
N THR A 286 -15.81 7.64 -14.51
CA THR A 286 -17.10 7.28 -15.12
C THR A 286 -18.09 8.43 -15.03
N LYS A 287 -18.18 9.08 -13.85
CA LYS A 287 -19.02 10.26 -13.65
C LYS A 287 -18.62 11.42 -14.57
N LEU A 288 -17.32 11.72 -14.68
CA LEU A 288 -16.83 12.80 -15.54
C LEU A 288 -17.06 12.52 -17.04
N GLU A 289 -16.90 11.27 -17.48
CA GLU A 289 -17.19 10.86 -18.85
C GLU A 289 -18.67 11.06 -19.16
N VAL A 290 -19.55 10.65 -18.24
CA VAL A 290 -21.00 10.83 -18.37
C VAL A 290 -21.39 12.30 -18.40
N GLU A 291 -20.84 13.14 -17.52
CA GLU A 291 -21.10 14.58 -17.49
C GLU A 291 -20.65 15.27 -18.79
N ASN A 292 -19.49 14.89 -19.34
CA ASN A 292 -18.98 15.44 -20.60
C ASN A 292 -19.82 15.04 -21.81
N ARG A 293 -20.32 13.79 -21.85
CA ARG A 293 -21.13 13.29 -22.96
C ARG A 293 -22.58 13.76 -22.90
N LEU A 294 -23.18 13.85 -21.71
CA LEU A 294 -24.63 14.03 -21.57
C LEU A 294 -25.10 15.43 -21.22
N LYS A 295 -24.24 16.37 -20.76
CA LYS A 295 -24.49 17.83 -20.58
C LYS A 295 -25.84 18.29 -19.97
N GLY A 296 -26.70 17.40 -19.45
CA GLY A 296 -28.09 17.74 -19.08
C GLY A 296 -28.85 16.66 -18.30
N SER A 297 -28.32 15.45 -18.08
CA SER A 297 -29.02 14.40 -17.34
C SER A 297 -29.01 14.64 -15.81
N ALA A 298 -30.06 14.19 -15.12
CA ALA A 298 -30.23 14.40 -13.68
C ALA A 298 -29.13 13.67 -12.86
N PRO A 299 -28.25 14.39 -12.15
CA PRO A 299 -27.03 13.82 -11.56
C PRO A 299 -27.29 12.72 -10.52
N ALA A 300 -28.42 12.77 -9.80
CA ALA A 300 -28.77 11.77 -8.80
C ALA A 300 -29.16 10.40 -9.40
N LYS A 301 -29.92 10.38 -10.50
CA LYS A 301 -30.31 9.13 -11.19
C LYS A 301 -29.10 8.47 -11.85
N VAL A 302 -28.25 9.29 -12.47
CA VAL A 302 -26.98 8.86 -13.08
C VAL A 302 -26.06 8.23 -12.03
N GLN A 303 -25.92 8.86 -10.86
CA GLN A 303 -25.04 8.35 -9.81
C GLN A 303 -25.54 7.03 -9.22
N ALA A 304 -26.86 6.90 -8.97
CA ALA A 304 -27.46 5.66 -8.53
C ALA A 304 -27.29 4.51 -9.56
N LEU A 305 -27.36 4.82 -10.85
CA LEU A 305 -27.15 3.85 -11.92
C LEU A 305 -25.69 3.39 -11.98
N ILE A 306 -24.74 4.31 -11.91
CA ILE A 306 -23.30 3.99 -11.89
C ILE A 306 -22.95 3.09 -10.69
N ASP A 307 -23.46 3.44 -9.50
CA ASP A 307 -23.20 2.65 -8.28
C ASP A 307 -23.82 1.24 -8.36
N ALA A 308 -25.01 1.10 -8.94
CA ALA A 308 -25.68 -0.19 -9.11
C ALA A 308 -24.95 -1.10 -10.12
N VAL A 309 -24.49 -0.55 -11.24
CA VAL A 309 -23.78 -1.31 -12.29
C VAL A 309 -22.40 -1.71 -11.82
N ILE A 310 -21.61 -0.80 -11.21
CA ILE A 310 -20.31 -1.14 -10.60
C ILE A 310 -20.48 -2.15 -9.44
N GLY A 311 -21.66 -2.20 -8.82
CA GLY A 311 -22.04 -3.22 -7.85
C GLY A 311 -22.43 -4.59 -8.45
N GLY A 312 -22.35 -4.76 -9.77
CA GLY A 312 -22.62 -6.00 -10.49
C GLY A 312 -24.09 -6.21 -10.90
N GLN A 313 -24.92 -5.17 -10.91
CA GLN A 313 -26.32 -5.26 -11.36
C GLN A 313 -26.44 -5.05 -12.88
N ASN A 314 -27.36 -5.79 -13.51
CA ASN A 314 -27.59 -5.68 -14.96
C ASN A 314 -28.16 -4.30 -15.34
N VAL A 315 -27.52 -3.63 -16.32
CA VAL A 315 -27.92 -2.29 -16.79
C VAL A 315 -29.40 -2.21 -17.20
N LYS A 316 -29.92 -3.20 -17.94
CA LYS A 316 -31.30 -3.16 -18.43
C LYS A 316 -32.32 -3.23 -17.29
N ASP A 317 -32.01 -3.98 -16.23
CA ASP A 317 -32.89 -4.12 -15.08
C ASP A 317 -32.89 -2.84 -14.22
N VAL A 318 -31.72 -2.23 -14.03
CA VAL A 318 -31.60 -0.97 -13.29
C VAL A 318 -32.31 0.16 -14.04
N VAL A 319 -32.14 0.29 -15.36
CA VAL A 319 -32.84 1.32 -16.16
C VAL A 319 -34.36 1.08 -16.18
N ASN A 320 -34.81 -0.17 -16.27
CA ASN A 320 -36.24 -0.52 -16.17
C ASN A 320 -36.87 -0.14 -14.82
N SER A 321 -36.08 -0.09 -13.74
CA SER A 321 -36.53 0.34 -12.41
C SER A 321 -36.57 1.86 -12.25
N MET A 322 -35.79 2.61 -13.05
CA MET A 322 -35.63 4.06 -12.95
C MET A 322 -36.54 4.85 -13.90
N VAL A 323 -37.04 4.22 -14.97
CA VAL A 323 -37.92 4.85 -15.98
C VAL A 323 -39.37 4.45 -15.75
N SER A 324 -40.27 5.43 -15.69
CA SER A 324 -41.71 5.23 -15.42
C SER A 324 -42.42 4.38 -16.49
N ASN A 325 -41.93 4.41 -17.74
CA ASN A 325 -42.53 3.73 -18.89
C ASN A 325 -41.63 2.58 -19.40
N LYS A 326 -41.96 1.35 -19.04
CA LYS A 326 -41.18 0.14 -19.39
C LYS A 326 -41.10 -0.12 -20.90
N ALA A 327 -42.12 0.26 -21.67
CA ALA A 327 -42.06 0.08 -23.13
C ALA A 327 -41.11 1.08 -23.78
N ALA A 328 -40.93 2.27 -23.19
CA ALA A 328 -39.94 3.23 -23.67
C ALA A 328 -38.51 2.68 -23.56
N VAL A 329 -38.22 1.91 -22.50
CA VAL A 329 -36.93 1.22 -22.34
C VAL A 329 -36.73 0.12 -23.40
N ALA A 330 -37.78 -0.64 -23.74
CA ALA A 330 -37.71 -1.65 -24.80
C ALA A 330 -37.46 -1.03 -26.19
N VAL A 331 -38.15 0.07 -26.51
CA VAL A 331 -37.96 0.84 -27.74
C VAL A 331 -36.56 1.46 -27.78
N ALA A 332 -36.11 2.06 -26.68
CA ALA A 332 -34.77 2.61 -26.54
C ALA A 332 -33.67 1.55 -26.74
N SER A 333 -33.83 0.35 -26.16
CA SER A 333 -32.90 -0.76 -26.38
C SER A 333 -32.85 -1.16 -27.85
N ALA A 334 -34.00 -1.26 -28.53
CA ALA A 334 -34.04 -1.63 -29.95
C ALA A 334 -33.40 -0.57 -30.86
N ILE A 335 -33.58 0.71 -30.56
CA ILE A 335 -32.93 1.83 -31.26
C ILE A 335 -31.41 1.77 -31.02
N LYS A 336 -30.97 1.52 -29.78
CA LYS A 336 -29.55 1.38 -29.44
C LYS A 336 -28.89 0.20 -30.17
N ASP A 337 -29.57 -0.94 -30.25
CA ASP A 337 -29.12 -2.13 -30.98
C ASP A 337 -29.01 -1.86 -32.50
N GLN A 338 -29.87 -0.99 -33.06
CA GLN A 338 -29.78 -0.55 -34.46
C GLN A 338 -28.64 0.42 -34.73
N ARG A 339 -28.26 1.24 -33.74
CA ARG A 339 -27.25 2.30 -33.88
C ARG A 339 -25.80 1.82 -33.93
N ASN A 340 -25.54 0.51 -33.76
CA ASN A 340 -24.22 -0.13 -33.89
C ASN A 340 -23.04 0.80 -33.52
N ALA A 341 -22.91 1.10 -32.23
CA ALA A 341 -21.77 1.81 -31.65
C ALA A 341 -21.44 3.19 -32.28
N LEU A 342 -22.44 3.95 -32.74
CA LEU A 342 -22.24 5.38 -33.01
C LEU A 342 -21.79 6.10 -31.74
N THR A 343 -20.64 6.77 -31.82
CA THR A 343 -20.03 7.50 -30.72
C THR A 343 -20.71 8.85 -30.51
N GLY A 344 -21.51 8.95 -29.45
CA GLY A 344 -22.09 10.20 -28.97
C GLY A 344 -23.62 10.17 -28.87
N PHE A 345 -24.16 10.78 -27.81
CA PHE A 345 -25.59 10.86 -27.59
C PHE A 345 -26.25 11.68 -28.70
N CYS A 346 -27.25 11.09 -29.35
CA CYS A 346 -28.14 11.76 -30.29
C CYS A 346 -29.58 11.40 -29.95
N GLN A 347 -30.47 12.39 -29.91
CA GLN A 347 -31.91 12.15 -29.74
C GLN A 347 -32.40 11.17 -30.83
N ALA A 348 -33.38 10.33 -30.49
CA ALA A 348 -33.99 9.43 -31.46
C ALA A 348 -34.75 10.23 -32.53
N SER A 349 -34.47 9.95 -33.81
CA SER A 349 -35.23 10.52 -34.91
C SER A 349 -36.62 9.88 -34.98
N GLY A 350 -37.60 10.59 -35.55
CA GLY A 350 -38.95 10.05 -35.72
C GLY A 350 -38.99 8.75 -36.55
N GLU A 351 -38.04 8.58 -37.47
CA GLU A 351 -37.90 7.37 -38.28
C GLU A 351 -37.35 6.18 -37.45
N GLU A 352 -36.37 6.41 -36.58
CA GLU A 352 -35.82 5.38 -35.69
C GLU A 352 -36.87 4.88 -34.71
N ILE A 353 -37.65 5.80 -34.15
CA ILE A 353 -38.77 5.47 -33.26
C ILE A 353 -39.81 4.63 -34.01
N GLY A 354 -40.22 5.06 -35.22
CA GLY A 354 -41.18 4.33 -36.06
C GLY A 354 -40.72 2.91 -36.42
N MET A 355 -39.44 2.74 -36.77
CA MET A 355 -38.87 1.43 -37.07
C MET A 355 -38.81 0.52 -35.85
N ALA A 356 -38.46 1.06 -34.67
CA ALA A 356 -38.39 0.29 -33.43
C ALA A 356 -39.78 -0.19 -32.97
N PHE A 357 -40.81 0.65 -33.08
CA PHE A 357 -42.20 0.25 -32.84
C PHE A 357 -42.64 -0.86 -33.80
N GLY A 358 -42.29 -0.74 -35.09
CA GLY A 358 -42.59 -1.75 -36.10
C GLY A 358 -41.91 -3.10 -35.84
N LYS A 359 -40.64 -3.10 -35.42
CA LYS A 359 -39.88 -4.32 -35.10
C LYS A 359 -40.37 -5.03 -33.84
N LEU A 360 -40.77 -4.28 -32.82
CA LEU A 360 -41.24 -4.84 -31.56
C LEU A 360 -42.69 -5.34 -31.62
N ALA A 361 -43.36 -5.22 -32.79
CA ALA A 361 -44.78 -5.52 -32.98
C ALA A 361 -45.68 -4.85 -31.93
N LEU A 362 -45.22 -3.72 -31.38
CA LEU A 362 -45.97 -2.92 -30.44
C LEU A 362 -47.09 -2.25 -31.25
N GLN A 363 -48.34 -2.42 -30.84
CA GLN A 363 -49.43 -1.68 -31.49
C GLN A 363 -49.11 -0.17 -31.45
N PRO A 364 -49.46 0.61 -32.49
CA PRO A 364 -49.36 2.07 -32.48
C PRO A 364 -50.27 2.74 -31.42
N ALA A 365 -50.84 1.97 -30.49
CA ALA A 365 -51.59 2.41 -29.32
C ALA A 365 -50.78 3.25 -28.32
N TYR A 366 -49.47 3.43 -28.54
CA TYR A 366 -48.68 4.48 -27.87
C TYR A 366 -48.97 5.89 -28.39
N ALA A 367 -49.57 6.03 -29.58
CA ALA A 367 -50.18 7.29 -30.01
C ALA A 367 -51.49 7.60 -29.26
N THR A 368 -52.09 6.63 -28.55
CA THR A 368 -53.44 6.77 -27.97
C THR A 368 -53.49 6.68 -26.44
N HIS A 369 -52.42 6.26 -25.75
CA HIS A 369 -52.42 6.14 -24.28
C HIS A 369 -51.45 7.07 -23.53
N SER A 370 -50.54 7.77 -24.20
CA SER A 370 -49.98 9.02 -23.67
C SER A 370 -50.78 10.17 -24.26
N PHE A 371 -51.53 10.89 -23.41
CA PHE A 371 -52.33 12.07 -23.78
C PHE A 371 -51.51 13.23 -24.41
N ASN A 372 -50.20 13.05 -24.63
CA ASN A 372 -49.35 13.99 -25.34
C ASN A 372 -48.22 13.24 -26.08
N PRO A 373 -48.09 13.34 -27.42
CA PRO A 373 -47.01 12.69 -28.19
C PRO A 373 -45.60 13.11 -27.73
N GLU A 374 -45.48 14.33 -27.23
CA GLU A 374 -44.22 14.91 -26.72
C GLU A 374 -43.69 14.17 -25.47
N THR A 375 -44.57 13.67 -24.59
CA THR A 375 -44.14 12.93 -23.39
C THR A 375 -43.68 11.50 -23.69
N GLY A 376 -44.19 10.88 -24.75
CA GLY A 376 -43.74 9.56 -25.20
C GLY A 376 -42.32 9.60 -25.79
N VAL A 377 -42.04 10.59 -26.63
CA VAL A 377 -40.70 10.80 -27.21
C VAL A 377 -39.69 11.22 -26.13
N ALA A 378 -40.09 12.06 -25.18
CA ALA A 378 -39.26 12.43 -24.04
C ALA A 378 -38.86 11.22 -23.18
N ALA A 379 -39.80 10.30 -22.89
CA ALA A 379 -39.52 9.09 -22.12
C ALA A 379 -38.59 8.11 -22.86
N ILE A 380 -38.67 8.03 -24.19
CA ILE A 380 -37.75 7.21 -25.00
C ILE A 380 -36.34 7.82 -24.98
N ASN A 381 -36.23 9.15 -25.11
CA ASN A 381 -34.94 9.83 -25.03
C ASN A 381 -34.32 9.74 -23.62
N GLU A 382 -35.11 9.87 -22.54
CA GLU A 382 -34.63 9.65 -21.16
C GLU A 382 -34.12 8.20 -20.97
N ALA A 383 -34.83 7.20 -21.50
CA ALA A 383 -34.40 5.81 -21.43
C ALA A 383 -33.13 5.55 -22.26
N LEU A 384 -32.99 6.19 -23.43
CA LEU A 384 -31.77 6.13 -24.25
C LEU A 384 -30.57 6.72 -23.51
N GLU A 385 -30.72 7.89 -22.88
CA GLU A 385 -29.68 8.52 -22.06
C GLU A 385 -29.21 7.57 -20.95
N LEU A 386 -30.13 7.00 -20.19
CA LEU A 386 -29.80 6.09 -19.09
C LEU A 386 -29.15 4.78 -19.58
N LEU A 387 -29.57 4.24 -20.73
CA LEU A 387 -28.91 3.07 -21.33
C LEU A 387 -27.49 3.39 -21.82
N GLU A 388 -27.21 4.62 -22.25
CA GLU A 388 -25.84 5.05 -22.58
C GLU A 388 -24.98 5.20 -21.32
N VAL A 389 -25.51 5.80 -20.25
CA VAL A 389 -24.83 5.86 -18.94
C VAL A 389 -24.47 4.45 -18.43
N GLY A 390 -25.43 3.52 -18.50
CA GLY A 390 -25.19 2.15 -18.04
C GLY A 390 -24.09 1.44 -18.83
N HIS A 391 -23.99 1.70 -20.14
CA HIS A 391 -22.91 1.11 -20.95
C HIS A 391 -21.53 1.68 -20.62
N ILE A 392 -21.44 2.98 -20.32
CA ILE A 392 -20.20 3.58 -19.83
C ILE A 392 -19.80 2.96 -18.48
N ALA A 393 -20.78 2.65 -17.62
CA ALA A 393 -20.54 1.97 -16.35
C ALA A 393 -20.13 0.49 -16.52
N GLU A 394 -20.65 -0.25 -17.52
CA GLU A 394 -20.20 -1.61 -17.85
C GLU A 394 -18.72 -1.61 -18.31
N ILE A 395 -18.33 -0.66 -19.17
CA ILE A 395 -16.91 -0.49 -19.58
C ILE A 395 -16.02 -0.23 -18.35
N ALA A 396 -16.54 0.51 -17.37
CA ALA A 396 -15.85 0.83 -16.13
C ALA A 396 -15.70 -0.40 -15.21
N GLU A 397 -16.72 -1.25 -15.13
CA GLU A 397 -16.69 -2.52 -14.39
C GLU A 397 -15.70 -3.52 -15.01
N GLU A 398 -15.71 -3.67 -16.34
CA GLU A 398 -14.72 -4.49 -17.06
C GLU A 398 -13.29 -4.01 -16.79
N LEU A 399 -13.07 -2.70 -16.75
CA LEU A 399 -11.77 -2.14 -16.42
C LEU A 399 -11.35 -2.40 -14.97
N ASP A 400 -12.26 -2.41 -13.99
CA ASP A 400 -11.93 -2.78 -12.59
C ASP A 400 -11.44 -4.24 -12.52
N MET A 401 -12.08 -5.15 -13.27
CA MET A 401 -11.66 -6.55 -13.35
C MET A 401 -10.30 -6.72 -14.04
N GLU A 402 -10.04 -5.99 -15.14
CA GLU A 402 -8.74 -5.97 -15.82
C GLU A 402 -7.63 -5.43 -14.92
N LEU A 403 -7.90 -4.36 -14.15
CA LEU A 403 -6.93 -3.75 -13.24
C LEU A 403 -6.72 -4.54 -11.94
N ALA A 404 -7.65 -5.43 -11.56
CA ALA A 404 -7.51 -6.32 -10.41
C ALA A 404 -6.73 -7.61 -10.73
N SER A 405 -6.56 -7.94 -12.01
CA SER A 405 -5.91 -9.17 -12.48
C SER A 405 -4.47 -8.96 -12.99
N SER A 406 -3.99 -7.72 -13.03
CA SER A 406 -2.62 -7.32 -13.34
C SER A 406 -1.82 -7.03 -12.09
#